data_AF-A0A925BYB6-F1
#
_entry.id   AF-A0A925BYB6-F1
#
_cell.length_a   1.000
_cell.length_b   1.000
_cell.length_c   1.000
_cell.angle_alpha   90.00
_cell.angle_beta   90.00
_cell.angle_gamma   90.00
#
_symmetry.space_group_name_H-M   'P 1'
#
loop_
_entity.id
_entity.type
_entity.pdbx_description
1 polymer ?
#
loop_
_entity_poly.entity_id
_entity_poly.type
_entity_poly.pdbx_seq_one_letter_code
_entity_poly.pdbx_strand_id
1 'polypeptide(L)'
;MLNTSEKRFIRYWQEQRTGGRWSYYTLYIVIGTFIATIIFSTFLFLFFQIVFGSISFWMALLTAFLISSLATVLTWSSNEKKFKKIIRREIEEGAGGVSGE
;
A
#
# COMPACT_ATOMS: atom_id res chain seq x y z
N MET A 1 -7.47 -24.92 4.91
CA MET A 1 -8.25 -24.86 3.66
C MET A 1 -8.66 -23.42 3.37
N LEU A 2 -8.15 -22.86 2.27
CA LEU A 2 -8.32 -21.45 1.92
C LEU A 2 -9.75 -21.05 1.56
N ASN A 3 -10.23 -19.96 2.18
CA ASN A 3 -11.48 -19.31 1.78
C ASN A 3 -11.33 -18.60 0.42
N THR A 4 -12.42 -18.44 -0.33
CA THR A 4 -12.50 -17.71 -1.61
C THR A 4 -11.90 -16.31 -1.52
N SER A 5 -12.12 -15.59 -0.42
CA SER A 5 -11.53 -14.26 -0.18
C SER A 5 -10.01 -14.31 0.00
N GLU A 6 -9.49 -15.35 0.65
CA GLU A 6 -8.05 -15.54 0.86
C GLU A 6 -7.35 -15.93 -0.43
N LYS A 7 -7.96 -16.81 -1.24
CA LYS A 7 -7.45 -17.16 -2.58
C LYS A 7 -7.33 -15.92 -3.47
N ARG A 8 -8.36 -15.06 -3.46
CA ARG A 8 -8.35 -13.80 -4.22
C ARG A 8 -7.25 -12.86 -3.73
N PHE A 9 -7.13 -12.71 -2.42
CA PHE A 9 -6.07 -11.90 -1.81
C PHE A 9 -4.68 -12.41 -2.18
N ILE A 10 -4.41 -13.72 -2.07
CA ILE A 10 -3.13 -14.33 -2.42
C ILE A 10 -2.79 -14.04 -3.87
N ARG A 11 -3.72 -14.28 -4.80
CA ARG A 11 -3.50 -14.05 -6.23
C ARG A 11 -3.14 -12.60 -6.52
N TYR A 12 -3.97 -11.65 -6.05
CA TYR A 12 -3.71 -10.23 -6.29
C TYR A 12 -2.43 -9.75 -5.62
N TRP A 13 -2.14 -10.19 -4.40
CA TRP A 13 -0.92 -9.82 -3.71
C TRP A 13 0.33 -10.40 -4.39
N GLN A 14 0.24 -11.64 -4.91
CA GLN A 14 1.31 -12.25 -5.71
C GLN A 14 1.56 -11.47 -7.00
N GLU A 15 0.52 -11.12 -7.75
CA GLU A 15 0.63 -10.30 -8.96
C GLU A 15 1.31 -8.94 -8.63
N GLN A 16 0.85 -8.26 -7.57
CA GLN A 16 1.40 -6.96 -7.15
C GLN A 16 2.87 -7.03 -6.67
N ARG A 17 3.30 -8.12 -6.01
CA ARG A 17 4.67 -8.27 -5.52
C ARG A 17 5.66 -8.78 -6.56
N THR A 18 5.20 -9.27 -7.72
CA THR A 18 6.04 -9.95 -8.72
C THR A 18 7.14 -9.02 -9.26
N GLY A 19 6.85 -7.72 -9.40
CA GLY A 19 7.85 -6.70 -9.77
C GLY A 19 8.84 -6.31 -8.65
N GLY A 20 8.75 -6.96 -7.48
CA GLY A 20 9.56 -6.64 -6.32
C GLY A 20 9.10 -5.41 -5.53
N ARG A 21 9.70 -5.23 -4.35
CA ARG A 21 9.31 -4.19 -3.38
C ARG A 21 9.49 -2.77 -3.94
N TRP A 22 10.58 -2.53 -4.67
CA TRP A 22 10.88 -1.21 -5.22
C TRP A 22 9.94 -0.81 -6.35
N SER A 23 9.57 -1.75 -7.24
CA SER A 23 8.59 -1.46 -8.29
C SER A 23 7.22 -1.09 -7.70
N TYR A 24 6.78 -1.79 -6.65
CA TYR A 24 5.56 -1.43 -5.93
C TYR A 24 5.70 -0.05 -5.29
N TYR A 25 6.80 0.21 -4.58
CA TYR A 25 7.01 1.49 -3.89
C TYR A 25 6.99 2.66 -4.87
N THR A 26 7.77 2.60 -5.94
CA THR A 26 7.80 3.67 -6.93
C THR A 26 6.43 3.91 -7.55
N LEU A 27 5.70 2.85 -7.95
CA LEU A 27 4.38 2.99 -8.56
C LEU A 27 3.38 3.67 -7.62
N TYR A 28 3.22 3.13 -6.42
CA TYR A 28 2.19 3.62 -5.49
C TYR A 28 2.57 4.94 -4.82
N ILE A 29 3.85 5.20 -4.57
CA ILE A 29 4.29 6.49 -4.04
C ILE A 29 4.12 7.57 -5.10
N VAL A 30 4.54 7.35 -6.35
CA VAL A 30 4.41 8.37 -7.41
C VAL A 30 2.94 8.69 -7.69
N ILE A 31 2.12 7.66 -7.93
CA ILE A 31 0.69 7.85 -8.20
C ILE A 31 -0.03 8.43 -6.98
N GLY A 32 0.26 7.90 -5.78
CA GLY A 32 -0.32 8.41 -4.53
C GLY A 32 0.04 9.87 -4.29
N THR A 33 1.30 10.24 -4.50
CA THR A 33 1.79 11.62 -4.33
C THR A 33 1.10 12.53 -5.33
N PHE A 34 0.96 12.12 -6.59
CA PHE A 34 0.29 12.91 -7.60
C PHE A 34 -1.17 13.21 -7.22
N ILE A 35 -1.94 12.18 -6.84
CA ILE A 35 -3.34 12.33 -6.44
C ILE A 35 -3.46 13.16 -5.16
N ALA A 36 -2.66 12.86 -4.14
CA ALA A 36 -2.68 13.57 -2.87
C ALA A 36 -2.27 15.03 -3.04
N THR A 37 -1.30 15.33 -3.92
CA THR A 37 -0.89 16.71 -4.22
C THR A 37 -2.04 17.49 -4.83
N ILE A 38 -2.79 16.93 -5.79
CA ILE A 38 -3.96 17.59 -6.38
C ILE A 38 -5.02 17.91 -5.31
N ILE A 39 -5.28 16.95 -4.42
CA ILE A 39 -6.26 17.13 -3.34
C ILE A 39 -5.79 18.23 -2.37
N PHE A 40 -4.56 18.14 -1.89
CA PHE A 40 -4.01 19.12 -0.95
C PHE A 40 -3.84 20.50 -1.59
N SER A 41 -3.41 20.59 -2.85
CA SER A 41 -3.26 21.87 -3.54
C SER A 41 -4.62 22.52 -3.74
N THR A 42 -5.66 21.75 -4.08
CA THR A 42 -7.03 22.27 -4.21
C THR A 42 -7.54 22.78 -2.86
N PHE A 43 -7.34 22.01 -1.79
CA PHE A 43 -7.72 22.42 -0.44
C PHE A 43 -6.97 23.70 0.00
N LEU A 44 -5.65 23.74 -0.14
CA LEU A 44 -4.87 24.92 0.23
C LEU A 44 -5.19 26.13 -0.65
N PHE A 45 -5.49 25.93 -1.93
CA PHE A 45 -5.95 27.01 -2.81
C PHE A 45 -7.26 27.61 -2.29
N LEU A 46 -8.24 26.77 -1.98
CA LEU A 46 -9.56 27.21 -1.52
C LEU A 46 -9.55 27.93 -0.16
N PHE A 47 -8.65 27.54 0.75
CA PHE A 47 -8.67 28.01 2.14
C PHE A 47 -7.50 28.91 2.55
N PHE A 48 -6.36 28.84 1.86
CA PHE A 48 -5.09 29.39 2.36
C PHE A 48 -4.26 30.18 1.33
N GLN A 49 -4.71 30.29 0.08
CA GLN A 49 -3.96 30.97 -0.99
C GLN A 49 -3.62 32.42 -0.67
N ILE A 50 -4.53 33.15 0.00
CA ILE A 50 -4.34 34.56 0.37
C ILE A 50 -3.21 34.73 1.41
N VAL A 51 -2.95 33.72 2.24
CA VAL A 51 -2.02 33.83 3.38
C VAL A 51 -0.60 33.41 3.02
N PHE A 52 -0.45 32.42 2.15
CA PHE A 52 0.83 31.72 1.97
C PHE A 52 1.37 31.71 0.53
N GLY A 53 0.59 32.21 -0.45
CA GLY A 53 1.05 32.30 -1.84
C GLY A 53 1.57 30.97 -2.41
N SER A 54 2.72 30.99 -3.09
CA SER A 54 3.30 29.80 -3.73
C SER A 54 3.93 28.79 -2.77
N ILE A 55 4.19 29.17 -1.50
CA ILE A 55 4.78 28.27 -0.49
C ILE A 55 3.82 27.12 -0.15
N SER A 56 2.50 27.39 -0.15
CA SER A 56 1.48 26.37 0.09
C SER A 56 1.57 25.18 -0.85
N PHE A 57 1.89 25.42 -2.13
CA PHE A 57 1.99 24.35 -3.10
C PHE A 57 3.14 23.38 -2.76
N TRP A 58 4.32 23.92 -2.45
CA TRP A 58 5.49 23.11 -2.09
C TRP A 58 5.27 22.34 -0.77
N MET A 59 4.59 22.96 0.20
CA MET A 59 4.19 22.27 1.42
C MET A 59 3.20 21.14 1.14
N ALA A 60 2.19 21.36 0.29
CA ALA A 60 1.25 20.31 -0.13
C ALA A 60 1.98 19.15 -0.81
N LEU A 61 2.91 19.43 -1.73
CA LEU A 61 3.66 18.41 -2.44
C LEU A 61 4.52 17.57 -1.47
N LEU A 62 5.21 18.22 -0.53
CA LEU A 62 6.02 17.52 0.46
C LEU A 62 5.16 16.64 1.38
N THR A 63 4.05 17.19 1.89
CA THR A 63 3.12 16.45 2.75
C THR A 63 2.47 15.28 2.00
N ALA A 64 2.07 15.48 0.73
CA ALA A 64 1.52 14.44 -0.13
C ALA A 64 2.51 13.28 -0.32
N PHE A 65 3.78 13.61 -0.58
CA PHE A 65 4.84 12.62 -0.75
C PHE A 65 5.07 11.81 0.52
N LEU A 66 5.15 12.47 1.68
CA LEU A 66 5.33 11.80 2.97
C LEU A 66 4.16 10.87 3.31
N ILE A 67 2.93 11.34 3.12
CA ILE A 67 1.72 10.55 3.39
C ILE A 67 1.66 9.34 2.46
N SER A 68 1.91 9.54 1.17
CA SER A 68 1.87 8.46 0.18
C SER A 68 2.96 7.42 0.42
N SER A 69 4.16 7.86 0.80
CA SER A 69 5.27 7.00 1.21
C SER A 69 4.90 6.17 2.43
N LEU A 70 4.39 6.81 3.48
CA LEU A 70 3.99 6.12 4.70
C LEU A 70 2.86 5.11 4.45
N ALA A 71 1.81 5.51 3.74
CA ALA A 71 0.70 4.64 3.38
C ALA A 71 1.16 3.43 2.57
N THR A 72 2.05 3.63 1.59
CA THR A 72 2.59 2.56 0.75
C THR A 72 3.40 1.56 1.59
N VAL A 73 4.27 2.05 2.48
CA VAL A 73 5.08 1.19 3.36
C VAL A 73 4.19 0.40 4.33
N LEU A 74 3.19 1.04 4.94
CA LEU A 74 2.26 0.39 5.86
C LEU A 74 1.41 -0.67 5.16
N THR A 75 0.83 -0.35 3.99
CA THR A 75 0.05 -1.30 3.19
C THR A 75 0.89 -2.50 2.79
N TRP A 76 2.12 -2.28 2.31
CA TRP A 76 3.03 -3.38 1.99
C TRP A 76 3.31 -4.28 3.20
N SER A 77 3.65 -3.68 4.34
CA SER A 77 3.94 -4.43 5.57
C SER A 77 2.73 -5.24 6.04
N SER A 78 1.53 -4.64 6.03
CA SER A 78 0.28 -5.29 6.43
C SER A 78 -0.07 -6.46 5.51
N ASN A 79 -0.03 -6.24 4.20
CA ASN A 79 -0.33 -7.27 3.22
C ASN A 79 0.68 -8.42 3.26
N GLU A 80 1.98 -8.12 3.42
CA GLU A 80 3.01 -9.15 3.52
C GLU A 80 2.86 -10.00 4.80
N LYS A 81 2.51 -9.38 5.92
CA LYS A 81 2.19 -10.10 7.17
C LYS A 81 0.98 -11.02 6.98
N LYS A 82 -0.09 -10.50 6.36
CA LYS A 82 -1.30 -11.29 6.08
C LYS A 82 -1.00 -12.46 5.15
N PHE A 83 -0.22 -12.25 4.09
CA PHE A 83 0.20 -13.28 3.17
C PHE A 83 0.98 -14.38 3.87
N LYS A 84 2.03 -14.03 4.61
CA LYS A 84 2.85 -15.00 5.36
C LYS A 84 2.03 -15.80 6.37
N LYS A 85 1.08 -15.15 7.05
CA LYS A 85 0.16 -15.82 7.99
C LYS A 85 -0.70 -16.88 7.31
N ILE A 86 -1.28 -16.56 6.15
CA ILE A 86 -2.14 -17.49 5.41
C ILE A 86 -1.33 -18.68 4.88
N ILE A 87 -0.16 -18.43 4.28
CA ILE A 87 0.71 -19.49 3.75
C ILE A 87 1.20 -20.40 4.86
N ARG A 88 1.65 -19.85 6.00
CA ARG A 88 2.08 -20.63 7.15
C ARG A 88 0.97 -21.56 7.66
N ARG A 89 -0.26 -21.04 7.77
CA ARG A 89 -1.43 -21.83 8.19
C ARG A 89 -1.69 -23.00 7.25
N GLU A 90 -1.66 -22.77 5.93
CA GLU A 90 -1.87 -23.87 4.97
C GLU A 90 -0.75 -24.91 4.97
N ILE A 91 0.50 -24.51 5.24
CA ILE A 91 1.60 -25.47 5.39
C ILE A 91 1.43 -26.31 6.66
N GLU A 92 1.08 -25.68 7.79
CA GLU A 92 0.86 -26.38 9.06
C GLU A 92 -0.33 -27.36 8.97
N GLU A 93 -1.44 -26.94 8.36
CA GLU A 93 -2.61 -27.80 8.10
C GLU A 93 -2.31 -28.90 7.07
N GLY A 94 -1.52 -28.60 6.03
CA GLY A 94 -1.12 -29.58 5.02
C GLY A 94 -0.09 -30.60 5.51
N ALA A 95 0.84 -30.21 6.38
CA ALA A 95 1.82 -31.11 6.99
C ALA A 95 1.21 -32.00 8.08
N GLY A 96 0.19 -31.52 8.80
CA GLY A 96 -0.55 -32.31 9.80
C GLY A 96 -1.43 -33.42 9.21
N GLY A 97 -1.78 -33.34 7.92
CA GLY A 97 -2.58 -34.36 7.23
C GLY A 97 -1.80 -35.57 6.70
N VAL A 98 -0.46 -35.51 6.67
CA VAL A 98 0.41 -36.59 6.14
C VAL A 98 0.93 -37.51 7.27
N SER A 99 0.77 -37.11 8.54
CA SER A 99 1.27 -37.87 9.70
C SER A 99 0.20 -38.80 10.32
N GLY A 100 -0.95 -38.98 9.66
CA GLY A 100 -2.10 -39.71 10.20
C GLY A 100 -2.70 -40.75 9.25
N GLU A 101 -1.94 -41.22 8.26
CA GLU A 101 -2.25 -42.40 7.44
C GLU A 101 -1.17 -43.47 7.61
#